data_AF-A0A9D6EJU2-F1
#
_entry.id   AF-A0A9D6EJU2-F1
#
_cell.length_a   1.000
_cell.length_b   1.000
_cell.length_c   1.000
_cell.angle_alpha   90.00
_cell.angle_beta   90.00
_cell.angle_gamma   90.00
#
_symmetry.space_group_name_H-M   'P 1'
#
loop_
_entity.id
_entity.type
_entity.pdbx_description
1 polymer ?
#
loop_
_entity_poly.entity_id
_entity_poly.type
_entity_poly.pdbx_seq_one_letter_code
_entity_poly.pdbx_strand_id
1 'polypeptide(L)'
;MEIRIGTFGVLLLVLGGCSGLNPLQERAWDHFVACRAVSPTAVLVELREDGTLIYSTREASAFAAMSDCLQKRTGQRPTTH
;
A
#
# COMPACT_ATOMS: atom_id res chain seq x y z
N MET A 1 19.78 35.61 -38.35
CA MET A 1 18.93 34.65 -39.08
C MET A 1 18.63 33.53 -38.09
N GLU A 2 17.46 33.60 -37.46
CA GLU A 2 17.07 32.73 -36.34
C GLU A 2 16.62 31.38 -36.88
N ILE A 3 17.31 30.31 -36.48
CA ILE A 3 16.96 28.95 -36.90
C ILE A 3 15.82 28.47 -36.01
N ARG A 4 14.58 28.61 -36.48
CA ARG A 4 13.40 27.98 -35.89
C ARG A 4 13.40 26.49 -36.23
N ILE A 5 13.92 25.66 -35.31
CA ILE A 5 13.72 24.20 -35.33
C ILE A 5 12.36 23.91 -34.69
N GLY A 6 11.32 23.94 -35.53
CA GLY A 6 10.04 23.32 -35.24
C GLY A 6 10.15 21.83 -35.52
N THR A 7 10.56 21.06 -34.51
CA THR A 7 10.50 19.60 -34.55
C THR A 7 10.10 19.13 -33.17
N PHE A 8 8.87 18.61 -33.09
CA PHE A 8 8.31 17.77 -32.04
C PHE A 8 9.37 16.77 -31.52
N GLY A 9 10.14 17.20 -30.53
CA GLY A 9 11.24 16.44 -29.95
C GLY A 9 10.70 15.46 -28.93
N VAL A 10 10.16 14.34 -29.43
CA VAL A 10 10.02 13.03 -28.80
C VAL A 10 10.03 13.06 -27.27
N LEU A 11 8.82 13.12 -26.71
CA LEU A 11 8.49 12.71 -25.36
C LEU A 11 8.97 11.26 -25.16
N LEU A 12 10.21 11.08 -24.68
CA LEU A 12 10.70 9.78 -24.22
C LEU A 12 10.00 9.46 -22.88
N LEU A 13 8.75 8.99 -22.99
CA LEU A 13 7.99 8.30 -21.96
C LEU A 13 8.70 6.97 -21.65
N VAL A 14 9.83 7.03 -20.97
CA VAL A 14 10.38 5.87 -20.27
C VAL A 14 9.65 5.76 -18.94
N LEU A 15 8.34 5.51 -19.00
CA LEU A 15 7.56 4.98 -17.88
C LEU A 15 7.86 3.49 -17.79
N GLY A 16 9.11 3.17 -17.45
CA GLY A 16 9.53 1.81 -17.11
C GLY A 16 8.92 1.42 -15.76
N GLY A 17 7.69 0.91 -15.82
CA GLY A 17 7.08 0.05 -14.79
C GLY A 17 6.82 0.69 -13.43
N CYS A 18 5.74 1.45 -13.30
CA CYS A 18 4.98 1.37 -12.05
C CYS A 18 4.41 -0.06 -11.99
N SER A 19 5.16 -1.01 -11.42
CA SER A 19 4.58 -2.28 -10.98
C SER A 19 3.63 -1.95 -9.84
N GLY A 20 2.42 -1.54 -10.20
CA GLY A 20 1.36 -1.22 -9.27
C GLY A 20 1.01 -2.44 -8.43
N LEU A 21 0.50 -2.19 -7.23
CA LEU A 21 -0.15 -3.22 -6.44
C LEU A 21 -1.21 -3.91 -7.31
N ASN A 22 -1.32 -5.24 -7.22
CA ASN A 22 -2.45 -5.90 -7.86
C ASN A 22 -3.76 -5.54 -7.11
N PRO A 23 -4.94 -5.82 -7.68
CA PRO A 23 -6.21 -5.41 -7.06
C PRO A 23 -6.44 -5.92 -5.64
N LEU A 24 -5.90 -7.09 -5.28
CA LEU A 24 -5.98 -7.62 -3.91
C LEU A 24 -5.06 -6.84 -2.97
N GLN A 25 -3.86 -6.54 -3.42
CA GLN A 25 -2.91 -5.72 -2.69
C GLN A 25 -3.41 -4.28 -2.49
N GLU A 26 -4.00 -3.66 -3.52
CA GLU A 26 -4.60 -2.33 -3.40
C GLU A 26 -5.70 -2.32 -2.33
N ARG A 27 -6.61 -3.30 -2.37
CA ARG A 27 -7.69 -3.40 -1.38
C ARG A 27 -7.15 -3.64 0.04
N ALA A 28 -6.17 -4.52 0.18
CA ALA A 28 -5.52 -4.79 1.46
C ALA A 28 -4.81 -3.54 2.00
N TRP A 29 -4.11 -2.81 1.15
CA TRP A 29 -3.48 -1.53 1.47
C TRP A 29 -4.51 -0.50 1.94
N ASP A 30 -5.63 -0.35 1.24
CA ASP A 30 -6.69 0.58 1.63
C ASP A 30 -7.28 0.26 3.01
N HIS A 31 -7.50 -1.03 3.30
CA HIS A 31 -7.96 -1.47 4.62
C HIS A 31 -6.92 -1.21 5.71
N PHE A 32 -5.63 -1.46 5.42
CA PHE A 32 -4.53 -1.16 6.34
C PHE A 32 -4.49 0.34 6.65
N VAL A 33 -4.49 1.21 5.63
CA VAL A 33 -4.46 2.66 5.78
C VAL A 33 -5.68 3.16 6.56
N ALA A 34 -6.88 2.65 6.27
CA ALA A 34 -8.08 3.01 7.01
C ALA A 34 -8.00 2.61 8.50
N CYS A 35 -7.39 1.45 8.82
CA CYS A 35 -7.23 0.98 10.19
C CYS A 35 -6.08 1.66 10.96
N ARG A 36 -5.16 2.36 10.29
CA ARG A 36 -4.13 3.16 10.99
C ARG A 36 -4.71 4.25 11.89
N ALA A 37 -5.94 4.70 11.64
CA ALA A 37 -6.62 5.65 12.52
C ALA A 37 -6.79 5.13 13.96
N VAL A 38 -6.96 3.81 14.14
CA VAL A 38 -7.07 3.18 15.48
C VAL A 38 -5.73 2.69 16.02
N SER A 39 -4.72 2.54 15.17
CA SER A 39 -3.37 2.14 15.54
C SER A 39 -2.33 2.94 14.73
N PRO A 40 -2.05 4.20 15.09
CA PRO A 40 -1.18 5.08 14.29
C PRO A 40 0.26 4.58 14.18
N THR A 41 0.69 3.80 15.18
CA THR A 41 2.01 3.16 15.24
C THR A 41 2.13 1.89 14.40
N ALA A 42 1.05 1.43 13.76
CA ALA A 42 1.11 0.27 12.90
C ALA A 42 1.98 0.55 11.67
N VAL A 43 2.94 -0.34 11.42
CA VAL A 43 3.86 -0.30 10.29
C VAL A 43 3.66 -1.56 9.47
N LEU A 44 3.40 -1.40 8.18
CA LEU A 44 3.33 -2.52 7.25
C LEU A 44 4.72 -3.12 7.08
N VAL A 45 4.84 -4.42 7.30
CA VAL A 45 6.09 -5.19 7.12
C VAL A 45 6.10 -5.86 5.76
N GLU A 46 4.98 -6.50 5.38
CA GLU A 46 4.85 -7.22 4.13
C GLU A 46 3.41 -7.12 3.61
N LEU A 47 3.25 -6.96 2.30
CA LEU A 47 1.99 -7.07 1.59
C LEU A 47 2.14 -8.04 0.42
N ARG A 48 1.60 -9.24 0.61
CA ARG A 48 1.71 -10.34 -0.35
C ARG A 48 0.77 -10.17 -1.52
N GLU A 49 1.08 -10.82 -2.64
CA GLU A 49 0.27 -10.77 -3.87
C GLU A 49 -1.17 -11.29 -3.68
N ASP A 50 -1.42 -12.13 -2.68
CA ASP A 50 -2.75 -12.63 -2.32
C ASP A 50 -3.58 -11.65 -1.47
N GLY A 51 -3.01 -10.47 -1.13
CA GLY A 51 -3.63 -9.47 -0.25
C GLY A 51 -3.40 -9.73 1.24
N THR A 52 -2.58 -10.72 1.62
CA THR A 52 -2.20 -10.95 3.01
C THR A 52 -1.32 -9.83 3.53
N LEU A 53 -1.70 -9.25 4.68
CA LEU A 53 -0.98 -8.19 5.38
C LEU A 53 -0.19 -8.75 6.57
N ILE A 54 1.10 -8.42 6.62
CA ILE A 54 1.93 -8.58 7.81
C ILE A 54 2.31 -7.19 8.30
N TYR A 55 2.06 -6.90 9.56
CA TYR A 55 2.35 -5.61 10.16
C TYR A 55 2.87 -5.76 11.58
N SER A 56 3.57 -4.73 12.04
CA SER A 56 4.02 -4.60 13.42
C SER A 56 3.42 -3.35 14.07
N THR A 57 3.32 -3.36 15.40
CA THR A 57 2.89 -2.20 16.20
C THR A 57 3.86 -2.01 17.36
N ARG A 58 3.91 -0.79 17.91
CA ARG A 58 4.77 -0.51 19.07
C ARG A 58 4.27 -1.21 20.34
N GLU A 59 2.95 -1.34 20.50
CA GLU A 59 2.31 -1.87 21.70
C GLU A 59 1.37 -3.04 21.36
N ALA A 60 1.17 -3.95 22.32
CA ALA A 60 0.29 -5.10 22.17
C ALA A 60 -1.20 -4.69 22.10
N SER A 61 -1.60 -3.65 22.85
CA SER A 61 -2.93 -3.03 22.77
C SER A 61 -3.22 -2.50 21.36
N ALA A 62 -2.22 -1.84 20.77
CA ALA A 62 -2.28 -1.31 19.41
C ALA A 62 -2.34 -2.43 18.36
N PHE A 63 -1.72 -3.58 18.63
CA PHE A 63 -1.86 -4.77 17.79
C PHE A 63 -3.30 -5.29 17.80
N ALA A 64 -3.90 -5.45 18.98
CA ALA A 64 -5.26 -5.96 19.14
C ALA A 64 -6.29 -5.05 18.45
N ALA A 65 -6.18 -3.73 18.62
CA ALA A 65 -7.06 -2.76 17.98
C ALA A 65 -6.95 -2.78 16.45
N MET A 66 -5.71 -2.86 15.93
CA MET A 66 -5.47 -2.98 14.48
C MET A 66 -6.02 -4.29 13.92
N SER A 67 -5.79 -5.39 14.64
CA SER A 67 -6.23 -6.73 14.24
C SER A 67 -7.74 -6.83 14.16
N ASP A 68 -8.46 -6.27 15.15
CA ASP A 68 -9.92 -6.23 15.17
C ASP A 68 -10.47 -5.36 14.02
N CYS A 69 -9.86 -4.20 13.77
CA CYS A 69 -10.26 -3.34 12.65
C CYS A 69 -10.10 -4.03 11.29
N LEU A 70 -8.94 -4.67 11.06
CA LEU A 70 -8.67 -5.40 9.82
C LEU A 70 -9.63 -6.58 9.66
N GLN A 71 -9.82 -7.37 10.72
CA GLN A 71 -10.72 -8.52 10.68
C GLN A 71 -12.16 -8.13 10.31
N LYS A 72 -12.67 -7.01 10.83
CA LYS A 72 -14.01 -6.49 10.48
C LYS A 72 -14.13 -6.08 9.01
N ARG A 73 -13.04 -5.66 8.38
CA ARG A 73 -13.04 -5.16 7.00
C ARG A 73 -12.75 -6.25 5.97
N THR A 74 -11.85 -7.17 6.29
CA THR A 74 -11.37 -8.20 5.35
C THR A 74 -11.96 -9.58 5.62
N GLY A 75 -12.50 -9.82 6.82
CA GLY A 75 -12.88 -11.16 7.29
C GLY A 75 -11.69 -12.05 7.63
N GLN A 76 -10.45 -11.57 7.45
CA GLN A 76 -9.22 -12.32 7.72
C GLN A 76 -8.64 -11.92 9.07
N ARG A 77 -8.19 -12.91 9.85
CA ARG A 77 -7.45 -12.65 11.09
C ARG A 77 -5.98 -12.40 10.73
N PRO A 78 -5.41 -11.21 10.97
CA PRO A 78 -4.02 -10.94 10.63
C PRO A 78 -3.07 -11.81 11.44
N THR A 79 -1.96 -12.23 10.82
CA THR A 79 -0.91 -12.99 11.48
C THR A 79 0.13 -12.04 12.09
N THR A 80 0.41 -12.20 13.38
CA THR A 80 1.54 -11.56 14.07
C THR A 80 2.86 -12.18 13.63
N HIS A 81 3.90 -11.36 13.49
CA HIS A 81 5.31 -11.78 13.54
C HIS A 81 5.99 -11.21 14.79
#